data_AF-A0A2M6WNI6-F1
#
_entry.id   AF-A0A2M6WNI6-F1
#
_cell.length_a   1.000
_cell.length_b   1.000
_cell.length_c   1.000
_cell.angle_alpha   90.00
_cell.angle_beta   90.00
_cell.angle_gamma   90.00
#
_symmetry.space_group_name_H-M   'P 1'
#
loop_
_entity.id
_entity.type
_entity.pdbx_description
1 polymer ?
#
loop_
_entity_poly.entity_id
_entity_poly.type
_entity_poly.pdbx_seq_one_letter_code
_entity_poly.pdbx_strand_id
1 'polypeptide(L)'
;MDIQDLLKNIKVLTEEQIERKLDELVKRNYHFSNLDEKNKKTVLNLINEYKDSIKHGIAITAHRIQRDIYPLYENRLSLGLTKKDIDDLKNILNAFKA
;
A
#
# COMPACT_ATOMS: atom_id res chain seq x y z
N MET A 1 6.99 -7.75 -11.89
CA MET A 1 6.81 -7.65 -10.44
C MET A 1 5.33 -7.56 -10.21
N ASP A 2 4.80 -8.45 -9.40
CA ASP A 2 3.41 -8.40 -8.93
C ASP A 2 3.36 -7.97 -7.45
N ILE A 3 2.16 -7.96 -6.86
CA ILE A 3 1.99 -7.59 -5.44
C ILE A 3 2.67 -8.62 -4.52
N GLN A 4 2.76 -9.90 -4.91
CA GLN A 4 3.40 -10.93 -4.09
C GLN A 4 4.92 -10.69 -4.00
N ASP A 5 5.54 -10.27 -5.10
CA ASP A 5 6.95 -9.87 -5.14
C ASP A 5 7.25 -8.65 -4.26
N LEU A 6 6.30 -7.71 -4.11
CA LEU A 6 6.42 -6.56 -3.20
C LEU A 6 6.48 -7.03 -1.75
N LEU A 7 5.62 -7.99 -1.38
CA LEU A 7 5.49 -8.52 -0.03
C LEU A 7 6.60 -9.49 0.36
N LYS A 8 7.23 -10.10 -0.63
CA LYS A 8 8.30 -11.06 -0.42
C LYS A 8 9.40 -10.42 0.41
N ASN A 9 9.64 -10.97 1.60
CA ASN A 9 10.63 -10.50 2.55
C ASN A 9 10.38 -9.07 3.06
N ILE A 10 9.14 -8.53 3.01
CA ILE A 10 8.83 -7.16 3.44
C ILE A 10 9.31 -6.84 4.86
N LYS A 11 9.35 -7.86 5.74
CA LYS A 11 9.90 -7.78 7.10
C LYS A 11 11.34 -7.25 7.17
N VAL A 12 12.17 -7.52 6.16
CA VAL A 12 13.60 -7.18 6.19
C VAL A 12 13.99 -6.07 5.21
N LEU A 13 13.05 -5.62 4.37
CA LEU A 13 13.33 -4.55 3.41
C LEU A 13 13.54 -3.22 4.13
N THR A 14 14.40 -2.36 3.59
CA THR A 14 14.48 -0.95 3.99
C THR A 14 13.35 -0.14 3.36
N GLU A 15 13.12 1.08 3.84
CA GLU A 15 12.14 1.98 3.23
C GLU A 15 12.46 2.28 1.76
N GLU A 16 13.73 2.57 1.43
CA GLU A 16 14.18 2.77 0.05
C GLU A 16 13.91 1.54 -0.84
N GLN A 17 14.12 0.33 -0.32
CA GLN A 17 13.85 -0.90 -1.06
C GLN A 17 12.35 -1.12 -1.31
N ILE A 18 11.51 -0.76 -0.35
CA ILE A 18 10.04 -0.82 -0.49
C ILE A 18 9.59 0.20 -1.52
N GLU A 19 10.13 1.41 -1.48
CA GLU A 19 9.82 2.46 -2.45
C GLU A 19 10.21 2.03 -3.87
N ARG A 20 11.42 1.50 -4.07
CA ARG A 20 11.87 1.00 -5.38
C ARG A 20 10.99 -0.12 -5.90
N LYS A 21 10.59 -1.06 -5.03
CA LYS A 21 9.64 -2.12 -5.40
C LYS A 21 8.28 -1.53 -5.75
N LEU A 22 7.76 -0.59 -4.97
CA LEU A 22 6.49 0.09 -5.28
C LEU A 22 6.55 0.79 -6.64
N ASP A 23 7.66 1.45 -6.98
CA ASP A 23 7.88 2.02 -8.30
C ASP A 23 7.88 0.98 -9.41
N GLU A 24 8.54 -0.16 -9.21
CA GLU A 24 8.52 -1.26 -10.16
C GLU A 24 7.11 -1.85 -10.32
N LEU A 25 6.32 -1.91 -9.24
CA LEU A 25 4.94 -2.38 -9.27
C LEU A 25 4.10 -1.48 -10.16
N VAL A 26 4.17 -0.17 -9.93
CA VAL A 26 3.43 0.86 -10.69
C VAL A 26 3.86 0.88 -12.15
N LYS A 27 5.16 0.86 -12.43
CA LYS A 27 5.70 0.89 -13.80
C LYS A 27 5.31 -0.34 -14.62
N ARG A 28 5.23 -1.52 -13.99
CA ARG A 28 4.94 -2.78 -14.68
C ARG A 28 3.46 -3.15 -14.71
N ASN A 29 2.64 -2.55 -13.86
CA ASN A 29 1.21 -2.81 -13.80
C ASN A 29 0.43 -1.51 -14.02
N TYR A 30 -0.05 -1.32 -15.26
CA TYR A 30 -0.93 -0.22 -15.64
C TYR A 30 -2.20 -0.10 -14.78
N HIS A 31 -2.58 -1.16 -14.04
CA HIS A 31 -3.65 -1.10 -13.07
C HIS A 31 -3.39 -0.04 -11.99
N PHE A 32 -2.14 0.05 -11.51
CA PHE A 32 -1.67 0.97 -10.46
C PHE A 32 -1.13 2.30 -10.99
N SER A 33 -1.37 2.64 -12.26
CA SER A 33 -0.84 3.85 -12.90
C SER A 33 -1.25 5.15 -12.21
N ASN A 34 -2.29 5.12 -11.38
CA ASN A 34 -2.81 6.28 -10.68
C ASN A 34 -2.11 6.56 -9.33
N LEU A 35 -1.16 5.72 -8.93
CA LEU A 35 -0.27 5.99 -7.81
C LEU A 35 0.79 7.03 -8.23
N ASP A 36 0.36 8.28 -8.38
CA ASP A 36 1.23 9.43 -8.62
C ASP A 36 2.14 9.73 -7.40
N GLU A 37 3.03 10.72 -7.49
CA GLU A 37 3.93 11.08 -6.37
C GLU A 37 3.17 11.42 -5.07
N LYS A 38 1.98 12.02 -5.17
CA LYS A 38 1.18 12.43 -4.02
C LYS A 38 0.56 11.23 -3.32
N ASN A 39 0.05 10.27 -4.09
CA ASN A 39 -0.58 9.06 -3.61
C ASN A 39 0.45 8.02 -3.16
N LYS A 40 1.60 7.95 -3.84
CA LYS A 40 2.71 7.03 -3.54
C LYS A 40 3.22 7.22 -2.12
N LYS A 41 3.35 8.46 -1.65
CA LYS A 41 3.77 8.73 -0.26
C LYS A 41 2.77 8.16 0.76
N THR A 42 1.48 8.28 0.50
CA THR A 42 0.41 7.72 1.35
C THR A 42 0.49 6.20 1.38
N VAL A 43 0.66 5.57 0.22
CA VAL A 43 0.83 4.11 0.09
C VAL A 43 2.08 3.64 0.85
N LEU A 44 3.21 4.32 0.66
CA LEU A 44 4.48 3.98 1.26
C LEU A 44 4.42 4.04 2.79
N ASN A 45 3.79 5.09 3.34
CA ASN A 45 3.58 5.22 4.78
C ASN A 45 2.76 4.03 5.34
N LEU A 46 1.65 3.68 4.71
CA LEU A 46 0.81 2.55 5.13
C LEU A 46 1.55 1.22 5.05
N ILE A 47 2.30 1.00 3.96
CA ILE A 47 3.14 -0.20 3.82
C ILE A 47 4.17 -0.27 4.94
N ASN A 48 4.81 0.84 5.29
CA ASN A 48 5.79 0.89 6.37
C ASN A 48 5.15 0.58 7.73
N GLU A 49 3.98 1.14 8.04
CA GLU A 49 3.23 0.82 9.26
C GLU A 49 2.83 -0.66 9.34
N TYR A 50 2.44 -1.24 8.21
CA TYR A 50 2.01 -2.64 8.12
C TYR A 50 3.20 -3.56 8.27
N LYS A 51 4.33 -3.24 7.63
CA LYS A 51 5.60 -3.90 7.84
C LYS A 51 6.01 -3.90 9.30
N ASP A 52 5.92 -2.76 9.98
CA ASP A 52 6.32 -2.66 11.38
C ASP A 52 5.42 -3.52 12.28
N SER A 53 4.12 -3.50 11.99
CA SER A 53 3.16 -4.40 12.65
C SER A 53 3.51 -5.87 12.45
N ILE A 54 3.82 -6.26 11.21
CA ILE A 54 4.20 -7.63 10.86
C ILE A 54 5.54 -8.03 11.50
N LYS A 55 6.50 -7.10 11.64
CA LYS A 55 7.75 -7.32 12.39
C LYS A 55 7.47 -7.61 13.86
N HIS A 56 6.49 -6.93 14.45
CA HIS A 56 6.05 -7.15 15.83
C HIS A 56 5.09 -8.34 16.00
N GLY A 57 4.82 -9.12 14.94
CA GLY A 57 3.93 -10.28 14.99
C GLY A 57 2.44 -9.92 15.03
N ILE A 58 2.09 -8.67 14.73
CA ILE A 58 0.71 -8.20 14.68
C ILE A 58 0.14 -8.52 13.29
N ALA A 59 -0.89 -9.36 13.26
CA ALA A 59 -1.58 -9.72 12.03
C ALA A 59 -2.34 -8.52 11.43
N ILE A 60 -2.27 -8.38 10.11
CA ILE A 60 -3.06 -7.40 9.38
C ILE A 60 -4.40 -8.03 9.03
N THR A 61 -5.46 -7.61 9.72
CA THR A 61 -6.82 -8.12 9.50
C THR A 61 -7.57 -7.29 8.46
N ALA A 62 -8.61 -7.88 7.85
CA ALA A 62 -9.49 -7.15 6.94
C ALA A 62 -10.15 -5.93 7.62
N HIS A 63 -10.47 -6.04 8.91
CA HIS A 63 -11.03 -4.92 9.69
C HIS A 63 -10.03 -3.77 9.82
N ARG A 64 -8.75 -4.07 10.07
CA ARG A 64 -7.69 -3.06 10.12
C ARG A 64 -7.54 -2.35 8.77
N ILE A 65 -7.48 -3.11 7.68
CA ILE A 65 -7.41 -2.54 6.32
C ILE A 65 -8.60 -1.62 6.06
N GLN A 66 -9.81 -2.06 6.41
CA GLN A 66 -11.00 -1.24 6.23
C GLN A 66 -10.95 0.05 7.06
N ARG A 67 -10.52 -0.04 8.31
CA ARG A 67 -10.34 1.13 9.19
C ARG A 67 -9.33 2.12 8.64
N ASP A 68 -8.23 1.64 8.06
CA ASP A 68 -7.15 2.50 7.55
C ASP A 68 -7.50 3.08 6.16
N ILE A 69 -8.29 2.36 5.34
CA ILE A 69 -8.81 2.84 4.04
C ILE A 69 -9.95 3.86 4.21
N TYR A 70 -10.82 3.69 5.21
CA TYR A 70 -11.99 4.53 5.43
C TYR A 70 -11.69 6.05 5.44
N PRO A 71 -10.71 6.56 6.22
CA PRO A 71 -10.39 7.99 6.22
C PRO A 71 -9.84 8.47 4.88
N LEU A 72 -9.15 7.63 4.12
CA LEU A 72 -8.68 7.97 2.77
C LEU A 72 -9.85 8.08 1.81
N TYR A 73 -10.85 7.21 1.92
CA TYR A 73 -12.06 7.26 1.10
C TYR A 73 -12.90 8.51 1.38
N GLU A 74 -13.10 8.85 2.66
CA GLU A 74 -13.84 10.03 3.09
C GLU A 74 -13.15 11.32 2.61
N ASN A 75 -11.83 11.39 2.75
CA ASN A 75 -11.03 12.56 2.38
C ASN A 75 -10.46 12.49 0.96
N ARG A 76 -10.91 11.55 0.12
CA ARG A 76 -10.26 11.29 -1.17
C ARG A 76 -10.16 12.55 -2.05
N LEU A 77 -11.20 13.39 -2.05
CA LEU A 77 -11.24 14.61 -2.86
C LEU A 77 -10.23 15.66 -2.39
N SER A 78 -10.07 15.85 -1.08
CA SER A 78 -9.07 16.78 -0.53
C SER A 78 -7.65 16.26 -0.70
N LEU A 79 -7.48 14.93 -0.68
CA LEU A 79 -6.23 14.26 -0.94
C LEU A 79 -5.88 14.19 -2.44
N GLY A 80 -6.83 14.48 -3.34
CA GLY A 80 -6.64 14.31 -4.79
C GLY A 80 -6.68 12.85 -5.25
N LEU A 81 -7.20 11.96 -4.41
CA LEU A 81 -7.40 10.54 -4.68
C LEU A 81 -8.72 10.33 -5.42
N THR A 82 -8.67 9.57 -6.51
CA THR A 82 -9.86 9.04 -7.18
C THR A 82 -10.37 7.81 -6.43
N LYS A 83 -11.61 7.39 -6.72
CA LYS A 83 -12.14 6.13 -6.20
C LYS A 83 -11.26 4.94 -6.62
N LYS A 84 -10.75 4.95 -7.85
CA LYS A 84 -9.87 3.90 -8.35
C LYS A 84 -8.57 3.82 -7.54
N ASP A 85 -8.02 4.96 -7.13
CA ASP A 85 -6.79 5.01 -6.34
C ASP A 85 -6.99 4.36 -4.96
N ILE A 86 -8.16 4.58 -4.35
CA ILE A 86 -8.55 3.92 -3.11
C ILE A 86 -8.70 2.40 -3.30
N ASP A 87 -9.31 1.96 -4.41
CA ASP A 87 -9.47 0.54 -4.72
C ASP A 87 -8.11 -0.13 -4.96
N ASP A 88 -7.20 0.54 -5.67
CA ASP A 88 -5.83 0.12 -5.93
C ASP A 88 -5.01 0.01 -4.62
N LEU A 89 -5.09 1.03 -3.77
CA LEU A 89 -4.53 1.04 -2.42
C LEU A 89 -5.04 -0.15 -1.61
N LYS A 90 -6.34 -0.37 -1.61
CA LYS A 90 -6.98 -1.47 -0.89
C LYS A 90 -6.48 -2.82 -1.42
N ASN A 91 -6.28 -2.98 -2.73
CA ASN A 91 -5.73 -4.19 -3.32
C ASN A 91 -4.31 -4.47 -2.86
N ILE A 92 -3.45 -3.45 -2.77
CA ILE A 92 -2.09 -3.57 -2.24
C ILE A 92 -2.13 -3.98 -0.76
N LEU A 93 -2.92 -3.27 0.07
CA LEU A 93 -3.02 -3.56 1.50
C LEU A 93 -3.64 -4.94 1.78
N ASN A 94 -4.60 -5.39 0.97
CA ASN A 94 -5.19 -6.72 1.08
C ASN A 94 -4.19 -7.84 0.91
N ALA A 95 -3.08 -7.62 0.21
CA ALA A 95 -2.08 -8.64 0.06
C ALA A 95 -1.23 -8.83 1.34
N PHE A 96 -1.21 -7.84 2.26
CA PHE A 96 -0.61 -7.98 3.59
C PHE A 96 -1.47 -8.80 4.55
N LYS A 97 -2.71 -9.11 4.18
CA LYS A 97 -3.64 -9.85 5.01
C LYS A 97 -3.08 -11.24 5.31
N ALA A 98 -3.03 -11.57 6.61
CA ALA A 98 -2.69 -12.89 7.12
C ALA A 98 -3.95 -13.65 7.55
#